data_AF-A0A9P0B5A7-F1
#
_entry.id   AF-A0A9P0B5A7-F1
#
_cell.length_a   1.000
_cell.length_b   1.000
_cell.length_c   1.000
_cell.angle_alpha   90.00
_cell.angle_beta   90.00
_cell.angle_gamma   90.00
#
_symmetry.space_group_name_H-M   'P 1'
#
loop_
_entity.id
_entity.type
_entity.pdbx_description
1 polymer ?
#
loop_
_entity_poly.entity_id
_entity_poly.type
_entity_poly.pdbx_seq_one_letter_code
_entity_poly.pdbx_strand_id
1 'polypeptide(L)'
;MQKQDNKLNALETELTEAKKENKLKKNATDKLLKEANERLKKDLRNKNLAEIAAAQGMLEGANALRKDTQNSQDATDKLQCKINKRKSELTYIIISPSIREVR
;
A
#
# COMPACT_ATOMS: atom_id res chain seq x y z
N MET A 1 -23.40 -19.65 7.43
CA MET A 1 -21.95 -19.47 7.62
C MET A 1 -21.19 -19.42 6.29
N GLN A 2 -21.25 -20.45 5.42
CA GLN A 2 -20.51 -20.50 4.13
C GLN A 2 -20.48 -19.22 3.26
N LYS A 3 -21.60 -18.49 3.09
CA LYS A 3 -21.62 -17.25 2.29
C LYS A 3 -20.84 -16.08 2.91
N GLN A 4 -20.69 -16.03 4.24
CA GLN A 4 -19.91 -15.00 4.93
C GLN A 4 -18.42 -15.34 4.94
N ASP A 5 -18.08 -16.62 5.11
CA ASP A 5 -16.70 -17.12 5.04
C ASP A 5 -16.11 -16.92 3.64
N ASN A 6 -16.88 -17.21 2.59
CA ASN A 6 -16.45 -16.96 1.20
C ASN A 6 -16.20 -15.47 0.91
N LYS A 7 -16.95 -14.56 1.55
CA LYS A 7 -16.73 -13.11 1.41
C LYS A 7 -15.49 -12.64 2.18
N LEU A 8 -15.18 -13.24 3.33
CA LEU A 8 -13.99 -12.93 4.09
C LEU A 8 -12.73 -13.39 3.35
N ASN A 9 -12.74 -14.62 2.83
CA ASN A 9 -11.63 -15.16 2.05
C ASN A 9 -11.35 -14.32 0.79
N ALA A 10 -12.39 -13.84 0.10
CA ALA A 10 -12.22 -12.95 -1.04
C ALA A 10 -11.50 -11.64 -0.66
N LEU A 11 -11.86 -11.02 0.47
CA LEU A 11 -11.20 -9.80 0.96
C LEU A 11 -9.75 -10.06 1.40
N GLU A 12 -9.47 -11.23 1.97
CA GLU A 12 -8.10 -11.61 2.36
C GLU A 12 -7.19 -11.84 1.15
N THR A 13 -7.72 -12.42 0.07
CA THR A 13 -7.02 -12.54 -1.22
C THR A 13 -6.75 -11.16 -1.80
N GLU A 14 -7.76 -10.30 -1.88
CA GLU A 14 -7.62 -8.91 -2.37
C GLU A 14 -6.57 -8.13 -1.57
N LEU A 15 -6.58 -8.27 -0.25
CA LEU A 15 -5.59 -7.65 0.64
C LEU A 15 -4.17 -8.15 0.36
N THR A 16 -4.02 -9.44 0.10
CA THR A 16 -2.71 -10.05 -0.19
C THR A 16 -2.14 -9.54 -1.50
N GLU A 17 -2.99 -9.45 -2.53
CA GLU A 17 -2.63 -8.89 -3.83
C GLU A 17 -2.27 -7.40 -3.72
N ALA A 18 -3.10 -6.61 -3.04
CA ALA A 18 -2.85 -5.18 -2.81
C ALA A 18 -1.54 -4.93 -2.04
N LYS A 19 -1.22 -5.74 -1.02
CA LYS A 19 0.07 -5.67 -0.30
C LYS A 19 1.25 -5.99 -1.21
N LYS A 20 1.12 -7.00 -2.07
CA LYS A 20 2.17 -7.38 -3.02
C LYS A 20 2.40 -6.27 -4.04
N GLU A 21 1.33 -5.69 -4.58
CA GLU A 21 1.40 -4.58 -5.52
C GLU A 21 2.03 -3.34 -4.88
N ASN A 22 1.61 -2.95 -3.67
CA ASN A 22 2.20 -1.83 -2.93
C ASN A 22 3.70 -2.03 -2.69
N LYS A 23 4.13 -3.24 -2.33
CA LYS A 23 5.55 -3.55 -2.15
C LYS A 23 6.34 -3.36 -3.45
N LEU A 24 5.80 -3.80 -4.58
CA LEU A 24 6.43 -3.62 -5.89
C LEU A 24 6.51 -2.14 -6.28
N LYS A 25 5.40 -1.39 -6.15
CA LYS A 25 5.35 0.06 -6.43
C LYS A 25 6.33 0.85 -5.57
N LYS A 26 6.40 0.54 -4.27
CA LYS A 26 7.34 1.16 -3.34
C LYS A 26 8.78 0.91 -3.76
N ASN A 27 9.15 -0.35 -4.02
CA ASN A 27 10.50 -0.69 -4.45
C ASN A 27 10.90 -0.01 -5.77
N ALA A 28 9.97 0.06 -6.73
CA ALA A 28 10.21 0.74 -8.01
C ALA A 28 10.42 2.25 -7.81
N THR A 29 9.56 2.88 -7.01
CA THR A 29 9.65 4.31 -6.68
C THR A 29 10.94 4.65 -5.95
N ASP A 30 11.33 3.83 -4.96
CA ASP A 30 12.56 4.04 -4.20
C ASP A 30 13.81 3.95 -5.10
N LYS A 31 13.81 3.02 -6.07
CA LYS A 31 14.89 2.92 -7.07
C LYS A 31 14.94 4.16 -7.96
N LEU A 32 13.81 4.63 -8.46
CA LEU A 32 13.72 5.83 -9.29
C LEU A 32 14.18 7.08 -8.55
N LEU A 33 13.76 7.25 -7.29
CA LEU A 33 14.21 8.36 -6.43
C LEU A 33 15.71 8.32 -6.19
N LYS A 34 16.28 7.13 -5.99
CA LYS A 34 17.72 6.98 -5.80
C LYS A 34 18.48 7.36 -7.08
N GLU A 35 18.08 6.83 -8.23
CA GLU A 35 18.71 7.12 -9.52
C GLU A 35 18.62 8.60 -9.89
N ALA A 36 17.44 9.21 -9.74
CA ALA A 36 17.24 10.63 -10.03
C ALA A 36 18.10 11.52 -9.10
N ASN A 37 18.23 11.15 -7.82
CA ASN A 37 19.13 11.85 -6.88
C ASN A 37 20.61 11.70 -7.23
N GLU A 38 21.05 10.50 -7.60
CA GLU A 38 22.44 10.24 -7.99
C GLU A 38 22.80 11.02 -9.26
N ARG A 39 21.90 11.04 -10.25
CA ARG A 39 22.04 11.82 -11.47
C ARG A 39 22.10 13.32 -11.17
N LEU A 40 21.16 13.85 -10.40
CA LEU A 40 21.16 15.27 -10.02
C LEU A 40 22.47 15.67 -9.31
N LYS A 41 22.96 14.85 -8.37
CA LYS A 41 24.24 15.11 -7.68
C LYS A 41 25.42 15.16 -8.64
N LYS A 42 25.46 14.25 -9.62
CA LYS A 42 26.51 14.21 -10.65
C LYS A 42 26.45 15.46 -11.52
N ASP A 43 25.26 15.85 -11.97
CA ASP A 43 25.08 16.95 -12.91
C ASP A 43 25.30 18.32 -12.26
N LEU A 44 24.94 18.46 -10.97
CA LEU A 44 25.29 19.62 -10.15
C LEU A 44 26.81 19.80 -10.03
N ARG A 45 27.57 18.71 -9.82
CA ARG A 45 29.04 18.77 -9.77
C ARG A 45 29.65 19.19 -11.11
N ASN A 46 29.04 18.76 -12.21
CA ASN A 46 29.48 19.10 -13.56
C ASN A 46 29.00 20.49 -14.04
N LYS A 47 28.18 21.19 -13.23
CA LYS A 47 27.56 22.49 -13.57
C LYS A 47 26.79 22.47 -14.90
N ASN A 48 26.28 21.31 -15.30
CA ASN A 48 25.53 21.16 -16.54
C ASN A 48 24.05 21.49 -16.29
N LEU A 49 23.65 22.73 -16.54
CA LEU A 49 22.30 23.23 -16.25
C LEU A 49 21.19 22.45 -16.99
N ALA A 50 21.46 21.98 -18.20
CA ALA A 50 20.48 21.19 -18.97
C ALA A 50 20.21 19.84 -18.31
N GLU A 51 21.28 19.13 -17.90
CA GLU A 51 21.15 17.84 -17.22
C GLU A 51 20.58 17.98 -15.81
N ILE A 52 20.90 19.07 -15.10
CA ILE A 52 20.30 19.40 -13.80
C ILE A 52 18.77 19.53 -13.94
N ALA A 53 18.28 20.25 -14.94
CA ALA A 53 16.85 20.41 -15.18
C ALA A 53 16.17 19.07 -15.50
N ALA A 54 16.82 18.22 -16.31
CA ALA A 54 16.32 16.89 -16.61
C ALA A 54 16.24 16.00 -15.36
N ALA A 55 17.29 15.99 -14.54
CA ALA A 55 17.34 15.21 -13.30
C ALA A 55 16.32 15.72 -12.26
N GLN A 56 16.07 17.03 -12.22
CA GLN A 56 15.04 17.63 -11.37
C GLN A 56 13.62 17.19 -11.82
N GLY A 57 13.34 17.16 -13.12
CA GLY A 57 12.08 16.62 -13.65
C GLY A 57 11.89 15.14 -13.31
N MET A 58 12.95 14.33 -13.38
CA MET A 58 12.89 12.93 -12.94
C MET A 58 12.56 12.81 -11.44
N LEU A 59 13.14 13.67 -10.60
CA LEU A 59 12.86 13.71 -9.16
C LEU A 59 11.41 14.09 -8.85
N GLU A 60 10.86 15.07 -9.57
CA GLU A 60 9.46 15.48 -9.46
C GLU A 60 8.51 14.34 -9.84
N GLY A 61 8.78 13.66 -10.96
CA GLY A 61 8.01 12.48 -11.38
C GLY A 61 8.08 11.34 -10.36
N ALA A 62 9.28 11.05 -9.83
CA ALA A 62 9.45 10.02 -8.81
C ALA A 62 8.76 10.38 -7.48
N ASN A 63 8.72 11.68 -7.12
CA ASN A 63 7.96 12.15 -5.95
C ASN A 63 6.44 12.04 -6.15
N ALA A 64 5.93 12.27 -7.35
CA ALA A 64 4.51 12.04 -7.66
C ALA A 64 4.15 10.55 -7.47
N LEU A 65 4.95 9.64 -8.02
CA LEU A 65 4.78 8.20 -7.83
C LEU A 65 4.84 7.77 -6.36
N ARG A 66 5.68 8.44 -5.54
CA ARG A 66 5.72 8.21 -4.10
C ARG A 66 4.42 8.56 -3.41
N LYS A 67 3.80 9.68 -3.81
CA LYS A 67 2.49 10.10 -3.28
C LYS A 67 1.40 9.10 -3.65
N ASP A 68 1.40 8.62 -4.89
CA ASP A 68 0.44 7.59 -5.34
C ASP A 68 0.63 6.27 -4.61
N THR A 69 1.89 5.86 -4.39
CA THR A 69 2.22 4.68 -3.58
C THR A 69 1.70 4.83 -2.15
N GLN A 70 1.82 6.02 -1.55
CA GLN A 70 1.27 6.29 -0.21
C GLN A 70 -0.26 6.19 -0.20
N ASN A 71 -0.95 6.79 -1.18
CA ASN A 71 -2.41 6.69 -1.29
C ASN A 71 -2.88 5.23 -1.42
N SER A 72 -2.14 4.44 -2.20
CA SER A 72 -2.38 2.99 -2.36
C SER A 72 -2.13 2.22 -1.05
N GLN A 73 -1.16 2.65 -0.25
CA GLN A 73 -0.92 2.09 1.09
C GLN A 73 -2.10 2.38 2.04
N ASP A 74 -2.57 3.63 2.07
CA ASP A 74 -3.70 4.03 2.91
C ASP A 74 -4.99 3.26 2.54
N ALA A 75 -5.19 2.98 1.25
CA ALA A 75 -6.31 2.15 0.78
C ALA A 75 -6.20 0.70 1.28
N THR A 76 -5.01 0.11 1.19
CA THR A 76 -4.71 -1.24 1.71
C THR A 76 -4.92 -1.32 3.23
N ASP A 77 -4.53 -0.29 3.98
CA ASP A 77 -4.72 -0.25 5.43
C ASP A 77 -6.20 -0.13 5.82
N LYS A 78 -6.99 0.62 5.04
CA LYS A 78 -8.46 0.66 5.19
C LYS A 78 -9.08 -0.71 4.91
N LEU A 79 -8.61 -1.45 3.91
CA LEU A 79 -9.07 -2.81 3.61
C LEU A 79 -8.74 -3.76 4.77
N GLN A 80 -7.53 -3.70 5.32
CA GLN A 80 -7.14 -4.46 6.51
C GLN A 80 -8.06 -4.16 7.71
N CYS A 81 -8.38 -2.88 7.96
CA CYS A 81 -9.32 -2.50 9.01
C CYS A 81 -10.72 -3.10 8.80
N LYS A 82 -11.23 -3.11 7.55
CA LYS A 82 -12.53 -3.73 7.23
C LYS A 82 -12.53 -5.23 7.50
N ILE A 83 -11.46 -5.93 7.12
CA ILE A 83 -11.30 -7.36 7.40
C ILE A 83 -11.30 -7.62 8.92
N ASN A 84 -10.54 -6.82 9.68
CA ASN A 84 -10.47 -6.98 11.13
C ASN A 84 -11.84 -6.76 11.79
N LYS A 85 -12.58 -5.70 11.39
CA LYS A 85 -13.96 -5.46 11.87
C LYS A 85 -14.87 -6.65 11.56
N ARG A 86 -14.83 -7.17 10.32
CA ARG A 86 -15.63 -8.32 9.89
C ARG A 86 -15.32 -9.58 10.71
N LYS A 87 -14.03 -9.84 10.99
CA LYS A 87 -13.59 -10.94 11.85
C LYS A 87 -14.16 -10.80 13.26
N SER A 88 -14.04 -9.61 13.86
CA SER A 88 -14.60 -9.33 15.19
C SER A 88 -16.11 -9.52 15.26
N GLU A 89 -16.86 -9.07 14.24
CA GLU A 89 -18.32 -9.28 14.15
C GLU A 89 -18.68 -10.78 14.10
N LEU A 90 -17.97 -11.56 13.29
CA LEU A 90 -18.18 -13.02 13.21
C LEU A 90 -17.87 -13.70 14.54
N THR A 91 -16.77 -13.34 15.21
CA THR A 91 -16.42 -13.87 16.53
C THR A 91 -17.51 -13.56 17.55
N TYR A 92 -18.04 -12.33 17.56
CA TYR A 92 -19.12 -11.94 18.47
C TYR A 92 -20.40 -12.73 18.23
N ILE A 93 -20.80 -12.93 16.97
CA ILE A 93 -21.97 -13.73 16.60
C ILE A 93 -21.83 -15.21 17.00
N ILE A 94 -20.62 -15.77 17.00
CA ILE A 94 -20.39 -17.17 17.39
C ILE A 94 -20.47 -17.33 18.92
N ILE A 95 -19.99 -16.35 19.69
CA ILE A 95 -19.92 -16.45 21.17
C ILE A 95 -21.26 -16.07 21.84
N SER A 96 -22.01 -15.12 21.26
CA SER A 96 -23.25 -14.59 21.86
C SER A 96 -24.38 -15.61 22.08
N PRO A 97 -24.62 -16.60 21.18
CA PRO A 97 -25.61 -17.65 21.38
C PRO A 97 -25.19 -18.60 22.52
N SER A 98 -23.90 -18.96 22.58
CA SER A 98 -23.37 -19.91 23.56
C SER A 98 -23.44 -19.40 25.01
N ILE A 99 -23.48 -18.08 25.24
CA ILE A 99 -23.70 -17.49 26.57
C ILE A 99 -25.19 -17.49 26.94
N ARG A 100 -26.09 -17.49 25.96
CA ARG A 100 -27.53 -17.37 26.17
C ARG A 100 -28.19 -18.70 26.56
N GLU A 101 -27.53 -19.84 26.30
CA GLU A 101 -27.97 -21.18 26.71
C GLU A 101 -27.47 -21.61 28.11
N VAL A 102 -26.66 -20.77 28.78
CA VAL A 102 -26.07 -21.06 30.12
C VAL A 102 -26.79 -20.29 31.25
N ARG A 103 -28.00 -19.78 30.99
CA ARG A 103 -28.89 -19.18 32.00
C ARG A 103 -30.24 -19.83 31.97
#